data_AF-A0A922CL40-F1
#
_entry.id   AF-A0A922CL40-F1
#
_cell.length_a   1.000
_cell.length_b   1.000
_cell.length_c   1.000
_cell.angle_alpha   90.00
_cell.angle_beta   90.00
_cell.angle_gamma   90.00
#
_symmetry.space_group_name_H-M   'P 1'
#
loop_
_entity.id
_entity.type
_entity.pdbx_description
1 polymer ?
#
loop_
_entity_poly.entity_id
_entity_poly.type
_entity_poly.pdbx_seq_one_letter_code
_entity_poly.pdbx_strand_id
1 'polypeptide(L)'
;MLWYRRQLSKLLRIAALLLFYLTVYFVISFAIAPEVTVSFINEDIRVGDKYVLMYLVAPKTAPFTDAEGAEVFDPACGKCYITNNRGFLPLKEYDAVLSLEDRRLSAESFGEKNYIIETTRGCIRNKLKGCVREPRIRSAEETFNLCGLCKHLHAMRERKV
;
A
#
# COMPACT_ATOMS: atom_id res chain seq x y z
N MET A 1 -46.29 -45.25 -8.55
CA MET A 1 -44.94 -45.05 -9.12
C MET A 1 -44.77 -43.81 -10.03
N LEU A 2 -45.80 -43.33 -10.73
CA LEU A 2 -45.66 -42.21 -11.70
C LEU A 2 -45.44 -40.82 -11.10
N TRP A 3 -45.91 -40.57 -9.86
CA TRP A 3 -45.76 -39.28 -9.17
C TRP A 3 -44.32 -38.98 -8.73
N TYR A 4 -43.60 -40.01 -8.26
CA TYR A 4 -42.21 -39.90 -7.79
C TYR A 4 -41.26 -39.52 -8.94
N ARG A 5 -41.44 -40.12 -10.13
CA ARG A 5 -40.65 -39.78 -11.33
C ARG A 5 -40.83 -38.32 -11.78
N ARG A 6 -42.04 -37.76 -11.64
CA ARG A 6 -42.30 -36.34 -12.00
C ARG A 6 -41.61 -35.38 -11.05
N GLN A 7 -41.62 -35.65 -9.74
CA GLN A 7 -40.90 -34.83 -8.75
C GLN A 7 -39.36 -34.91 -8.91
N LEU A 8 -38.82 -36.11 -9.16
CA LEU A 8 -37.41 -36.29 -9.51
C LEU A 8 -37.00 -35.46 -10.72
N SER A 9 -37.83 -35.40 -11.78
CA SER A 9 -37.52 -34.59 -12.97
C SER A 9 -37.46 -33.08 -12.67
N LYS A 10 -38.26 -32.60 -11.73
CA LYS A 10 -38.26 -31.18 -11.33
C LYS A 10 -37.02 -30.85 -10.50
N LEU A 11 -36.67 -31.72 -9.55
CA LEU A 11 -35.44 -31.58 -8.77
C LEU A 11 -34.19 -31.65 -9.65
N LEU A 12 -34.15 -32.56 -10.62
CA LEU A 12 -33.03 -32.68 -11.56
C LEU A 12 -32.86 -31.41 -12.41
N ARG A 13 -33.97 -30.81 -12.85
CA ARG A 13 -33.95 -29.56 -13.63
C ARG A 13 -33.46 -28.37 -12.79
N ILE A 14 -33.91 -28.27 -11.54
CA ILE A 14 -33.48 -27.22 -10.61
C ILE A 14 -31.99 -27.38 -10.29
N ALA A 15 -31.54 -28.61 -10.00
CA ALA A 15 -30.14 -28.91 -9.74
C ALA A 15 -29.26 -28.60 -10.97
N ALA A 16 -29.71 -28.94 -12.17
CA ALA A 16 -29.00 -28.62 -13.41
C ALA A 16 -28.89 -27.11 -13.65
N LEU A 17 -29.95 -26.35 -13.38
CA LEU A 17 -29.93 -24.88 -13.48
C LEU A 17 -28.97 -24.25 -12.47
N LEU A 18 -28.96 -24.73 -11.22
CA LEU A 18 -28.05 -24.25 -10.18
C LEU A 18 -26.59 -24.57 -10.53
N LEU A 19 -26.32 -25.80 -10.99
CA LEU A 19 -25.01 -26.21 -11.46
C LEU A 19 -24.56 -25.32 -12.61
N PHE A 20 -25.40 -25.13 -13.62
CA PHE A 20 -25.09 -24.27 -14.76
C PHE A 20 -24.77 -22.83 -14.33
N TYR A 21 -25.58 -22.27 -13.43
CA TYR A 21 -25.34 -20.93 -12.89
C TYR A 21 -24.01 -20.84 -12.14
N LEU A 22 -23.68 -21.83 -11.32
CA LEU A 22 -22.39 -21.93 -10.63
C LEU A 22 -21.23 -22.03 -11.62
N THR A 23 -21.33 -22.84 -12.67
CA THR A 23 -20.25 -22.98 -13.66
C THR A 23 -20.01 -21.66 -14.38
N VAL A 24 -21.08 -20.97 -14.81
CA VAL A 24 -20.97 -19.67 -15.48
C VAL A 24 -20.36 -18.64 -14.53
N TYR A 25 -20.82 -18.58 -13.28
CA TYR A 25 -20.27 -17.70 -12.26
C TYR A 25 -18.76 -17.94 -12.03
N PHE A 26 -18.35 -19.21 -11.93
CA PHE A 26 -16.94 -19.57 -11.78
C PHE A 26 -16.10 -19.18 -13.00
N VAL A 27 -16.58 -19.45 -14.21
CA VAL A 27 -15.87 -19.11 -15.46
C VAL A 27 -15.69 -17.60 -15.57
N ILE A 28 -16.76 -16.83 -15.31
CA ILE A 28 -16.70 -15.36 -15.32
C ILE A 28 -15.76 -14.86 -14.24
N SER A 29 -15.85 -15.41 -13.03
CA SER A 29 -14.97 -15.01 -11.93
C SER A 29 -13.50 -15.30 -12.24
N PHE A 30 -13.20 -16.44 -12.88
CA PHE A 30 -11.83 -16.81 -13.24
C PHE A 30 -11.31 -16.00 -14.44
N ALA A 31 -12.18 -15.64 -15.39
CA ALA A 31 -11.81 -14.81 -16.54
C ALA A 31 -11.66 -13.32 -16.20
N ILE A 32 -12.39 -12.82 -15.20
CA ILE A 32 -12.36 -11.43 -14.75
C ILE A 32 -11.40 -11.23 -13.56
N ALA A 33 -11.09 -12.29 -12.81
CA ALA A 33 -10.05 -12.21 -11.78
C ALA A 33 -8.72 -11.88 -12.47
N PRO A 34 -8.12 -10.71 -12.19
CA PRO A 34 -6.79 -10.43 -12.70
C PRO A 34 -5.85 -11.54 -12.22
N GLU A 35 -4.87 -11.90 -13.04
CA GLU A 35 -3.72 -12.69 -12.59
C GLU A 35 -3.07 -11.92 -11.44
N VAL A 36 -3.50 -12.21 -10.21
CA VAL A 36 -2.82 -11.74 -9.03
C VAL A 36 -1.57 -12.60 -8.97
N THR A 37 -0.50 -12.15 -9.61
CA THR A 37 0.84 -12.64 -9.33
C THR A 37 1.14 -12.30 -7.89
N VAL A 38 0.71 -13.17 -6.97
CA VAL A 38 1.18 -13.12 -5.60
C VAL A 38 2.57 -13.71 -5.65
N SER A 39 3.55 -12.88 -5.98
CA SER A 39 4.95 -13.18 -5.72
C SER A 39 5.13 -13.20 -4.22
N PHE A 40 4.85 -14.33 -3.59
CA PHE A 40 5.32 -14.60 -2.23
C PHE A 40 6.84 -14.75 -2.34
N ILE A 41 7.55 -13.64 -2.20
CA ILE A 41 8.99 -13.64 -1.97
C ILE A 41 9.17 -14.29 -0.61
N ASN A 42 9.67 -15.53 -0.59
CA ASN A 42 9.91 -16.32 0.63
C ASN A 42 11.03 -15.73 1.54
N GLU A 43 11.49 -14.50 1.28
CA GLU A 43 12.48 -13.75 2.07
C GLU A 43 11.90 -12.50 2.78
N ASP A 44 10.60 -12.18 2.61
CA ASP A 44 10.04 -10.86 2.93
C ASP A 44 9.62 -10.60 4.40
N ILE A 45 10.00 -11.45 5.36
CA ILE A 45 9.58 -11.24 6.77
C ILE A 45 10.51 -10.25 7.53
N ARG A 46 11.58 -9.70 6.92
CA ARG A 46 12.48 -8.74 7.61
C ARG A 46 12.90 -7.51 6.81
N VAL A 47 12.13 -7.09 5.81
CA VAL A 47 12.35 -5.76 5.20
C VAL A 47 12.07 -4.66 6.24
N GLY A 48 11.04 -4.86 7.07
CA GLY A 48 10.67 -3.95 8.17
C GLY A 48 11.78 -3.72 9.19
N ASP A 49 12.64 -4.70 9.48
CA ASP A 49 13.75 -4.55 10.43
C ASP A 49 14.96 -3.82 9.83
N LYS A 50 15.15 -3.90 8.51
CA LYS A 50 16.34 -3.38 7.83
C LYS A 50 16.15 -1.98 7.26
N TYR A 51 14.92 -1.58 7.00
CA TYR A 51 14.57 -0.30 6.37
C TYR A 51 13.61 0.49 7.24
N VAL A 52 13.82 1.80 7.30
CA VAL A 52 12.76 2.71 7.74
C VAL A 52 11.72 2.80 6.63
N LEU A 53 10.48 2.53 6.98
CA LEU A 53 9.35 2.46 6.06
C LEU A 53 8.48 3.71 6.19
N MET A 54 8.30 4.41 5.08
CA MET A 54 7.48 5.61 4.99
C MET A 54 6.30 5.39 4.04
N TYR A 55 5.10 5.77 4.47
CA TYR A 55 3.91 5.70 3.65
C TYR A 55 3.49 7.10 3.18
N LEU A 56 3.40 7.30 1.86
CA LEU A 56 2.94 8.54 1.26
C LEU A 56 1.44 8.46 0.93
N VAL A 57 0.65 9.37 1.50
CA VAL A 57 -0.78 9.50 1.24
C VAL A 57 -1.00 10.25 -0.08
N ALA A 58 -0.90 9.53 -1.20
CA ALA A 58 -1.11 10.06 -2.54
C ALA A 58 -2.05 9.17 -3.38
N PRO A 59 -3.37 9.16 -3.11
CA PRO A 59 -4.31 8.22 -3.73
C PRO A 59 -4.62 8.53 -5.21
N LYS A 60 -4.15 9.66 -5.73
CA LYS A 60 -4.29 10.05 -7.15
C LYS A 60 -3.01 9.81 -7.96
N THR A 61 -2.01 9.18 -7.36
CA THR A 61 -0.73 8.85 -7.99
C THR A 61 -0.62 7.34 -8.13
N ALA A 62 0.01 6.87 -9.21
CA ALA A 62 0.29 5.45 -9.38
C ALA A 62 1.13 4.90 -8.21
N PRO A 63 0.92 3.63 -7.81
CA PRO A 63 1.75 2.97 -6.81
C PRO A 63 3.26 3.06 -7.13
N PHE A 64 4.10 3.25 -6.10
CA PHE A 64 5.54 2.97 -6.22
C PHE A 64 5.73 1.47 -6.41
N THR A 65 6.61 1.10 -7.34
CA THR A 65 7.26 -0.21 -7.35
C THR A 65 8.35 -0.23 -6.27
N ASP A 66 8.82 -1.43 -5.90
CA ASP A 66 9.81 -1.56 -4.84
C ASP A 66 11.14 -0.86 -5.17
N ALA A 67 11.58 -0.93 -6.43
CA ALA A 67 12.77 -0.22 -6.88
C ALA A 67 12.58 1.30 -6.77
N GLU A 68 11.45 1.82 -7.25
CA GLU A 68 11.19 3.26 -7.20
C GLU A 68 11.12 3.80 -5.76
N GLY A 69 10.56 3.02 -4.82
CA GLY A 69 10.45 3.41 -3.43
C GLY A 69 11.80 3.52 -2.70
N ALA A 70 12.78 2.70 -3.09
CA ALA A 70 14.14 2.77 -2.56
C ALA A 70 14.96 3.88 -3.24
N GLU A 71 14.80 4.07 -4.55
CA GLU A 71 15.55 5.06 -5.35
C GLU A 71 15.22 6.52 -5.05
N VAL A 72 14.15 6.81 -4.30
CA VAL A 72 13.84 8.18 -3.87
C VAL A 72 14.93 8.73 -2.92
N PHE A 73 15.60 7.85 -2.18
CA PHE A 73 16.61 8.25 -1.21
C PHE A 73 18.01 8.15 -1.81
N ASP A 74 18.84 9.16 -1.54
CA ASP A 74 20.28 9.07 -1.79
C ASP A 74 20.86 7.92 -0.96
N PRO A 75 21.78 7.10 -1.51
CA PRO A 75 22.49 6.05 -0.75
C PRO A 75 23.08 6.52 0.60
N ALA A 76 23.47 7.80 0.71
CA ALA A 76 24.00 8.40 1.93
C ALA A 76 22.94 8.68 3.02
N CYS A 77 21.66 8.51 2.73
CA CYS A 77 20.56 8.67 3.69
C CYS A 77 20.40 7.48 4.63
N GLY A 78 20.94 6.32 4.25
CA GLY A 78 20.70 5.06 4.94
C GLY A 78 19.58 4.24 4.29
N LYS A 79 19.22 3.12 4.92
CA LYS A 79 18.24 2.17 4.38
C LYS A 79 16.82 2.69 4.60
N CYS A 80 16.27 3.36 3.61
CA CYS A 80 14.93 3.96 3.67
C CYS A 80 14.12 3.61 2.44
N TYR A 81 12.81 3.50 2.64
CA TYR A 81 11.87 3.11 1.61
C TYR A 81 10.58 3.92 1.75
N ILE A 82 10.06 4.39 0.63
CA ILE A 82 8.80 5.12 0.56
C ILE A 82 7.84 4.47 -0.42
N THR A 83 6.58 4.34 -0.04
CA THR A 83 5.54 3.82 -0.93
C THR A 83 4.21 4.52 -0.68
N ASN A 84 3.33 4.54 -1.68
CA ASN A 84 1.91 4.87 -1.55
C ASN A 84 1.02 3.64 -1.80
N ASN A 85 1.61 2.44 -1.88
CA ASN A 85 0.89 1.20 -2.06
C ASN A 85 0.24 0.78 -0.73
N ARG A 86 -1.06 1.05 -0.59
CA ARG A 86 -1.85 0.67 0.59
C ARG A 86 -1.88 -0.85 0.84
N GLY A 87 -1.63 -1.67 -0.19
CA GLY A 87 -1.59 -3.12 -0.09
C GLY A 87 -0.26 -3.69 0.39
N PHE A 88 0.79 -2.87 0.53
CA PHE A 88 2.13 -3.36 0.89
C PHE A 88 2.18 -3.83 2.35
N LEU A 89 1.76 -2.99 3.30
CA LEU A 89 1.73 -3.30 4.74
C LEU A 89 0.59 -2.52 5.44
N PRO A 90 0.11 -2.98 6.62
CA PRO A 90 -0.77 -2.17 7.46
C PRO A 90 -0.11 -0.86 7.90
N LEU A 91 -0.87 0.25 7.95
CA LEU A 91 -0.33 1.59 8.27
C LEU A 91 0.42 1.68 9.61
N LYS A 92 0.07 0.83 10.58
CA LYS A 92 0.74 0.75 11.90
C LYS A 92 2.20 0.31 11.83
N GLU A 93 2.57 -0.47 10.80
CA GLU A 93 3.90 -1.05 10.62
C GLU A 93 4.88 -0.04 10.00
N TYR A 94 4.39 1.06 9.44
CA TYR A 94 5.24 2.13 8.93
C TYR A 94 5.79 2.98 10.09
N ASP A 95 6.96 3.54 9.89
CA ASP A 95 7.58 4.47 10.85
C ASP A 95 7.03 5.87 10.70
N ALA A 96 6.66 6.26 9.47
CA ALA A 96 6.08 7.55 9.19
C ALA A 96 4.98 7.48 8.11
N VAL A 97 3.96 8.32 8.28
CA VAL A 97 2.87 8.54 7.35
C VAL A 97 2.96 10.00 6.88
N LEU A 98 3.26 10.19 5.60
CA LEU A 98 3.43 11.48 4.95
C LEU A 98 2.12 11.89 4.27
N SER A 99 1.52 12.98 4.72
CA SER A 99 0.29 13.56 4.16
C SER A 99 0.56 14.88 3.45
N LEU A 100 -0.13 15.15 2.35
CA LEU A 100 -0.04 16.45 1.68
C LEU A 100 -0.77 17.51 2.51
N GLU A 101 -0.25 18.75 2.53
CA GLU A 101 -0.81 19.86 3.31
C GLU A 101 -2.31 20.09 3.04
N ASP A 102 -2.74 20.01 1.78
CA ASP A 102 -4.14 20.12 1.33
C ASP A 102 -5.07 19.00 1.88
N ARG A 103 -4.49 17.96 2.49
CA ARG A 103 -5.16 16.76 2.99
C ARG A 103 -4.62 16.40 4.36
N ARG A 104 -4.78 17.32 5.32
CA ARG A 104 -4.67 16.99 6.75
C ARG A 104 -5.59 15.82 7.05
N LEU A 105 -5.04 14.61 7.04
CA LEU A 105 -5.64 13.51 7.77
C LEU A 105 -5.60 13.94 9.24
N SER A 106 -6.72 13.81 9.95
CA SER A 106 -6.78 14.21 11.35
C SER A 106 -5.59 13.58 12.09
N ALA A 107 -4.77 14.42 12.73
CA ALA A 107 -3.55 14.00 13.42
C ALA A 107 -3.82 12.88 14.43
N GLU A 108 -5.07 12.76 14.88
CA GLU A 108 -5.57 11.74 15.81
C GLU A 108 -5.52 10.30 15.27
N SER A 109 -5.52 10.07 13.95
CA SER A 109 -5.63 8.70 13.41
C SER A 109 -4.33 7.89 13.42
N PHE A 110 -3.16 8.55 13.48
CA PHE A 110 -1.86 7.85 13.49
C PHE A 110 -0.83 8.41 14.49
N GLY A 111 -1.23 9.36 15.36
CA GLY A 111 -0.41 9.87 16.46
C GLY A 111 0.92 10.50 15.99
N GLU A 112 1.99 10.22 16.73
CA GLU A 112 3.36 10.75 16.52
C GLU A 112 3.99 10.38 15.17
N LYS A 113 3.41 9.44 14.41
CA LYS A 113 3.93 8.99 13.10
C LYS A 113 3.45 9.85 11.94
N ASN A 114 2.64 10.87 12.17
CA ASN A 114 2.09 11.73 11.12
C ASN A 114 3.03 12.89 10.79
N TYR A 115 3.36 13.02 9.51
CA TYR A 115 4.14 14.13 8.98
C TYR A 115 3.43 14.78 7.79
N ILE A 116 3.67 16.07 7.59
CA ILE A 116 3.13 16.83 6.47
C ILE A 116 4.25 17.06 5.46
N ILE A 117 4.08 16.58 4.23
CA ILE A 117 5.02 16.84 3.13
C ILE A 117 4.54 18.05 2.30
N GLU A 118 5.33 19.11 2.34
CA GLU A 118 5.18 20.34 1.58
C GLU A 118 5.97 20.20 0.27
N THR A 119 5.25 19.96 -0.82
CA THR A 119 5.84 19.87 -2.17
C THR A 119 4.79 20.13 -3.26
N THR A 120 5.25 20.24 -4.51
CA THR A 120 4.36 20.44 -5.65
C THR A 120 3.64 19.14 -6.05
N ARG A 121 2.42 19.27 -6.57
CA ARG A 121 1.67 18.12 -7.10
C ARG A 121 2.42 17.41 -8.24
N GLY A 122 3.21 18.14 -9.02
CA GLY A 122 4.06 17.58 -10.07
C GLY A 122 5.13 16.65 -9.51
N CYS A 123 5.82 17.08 -8.44
CA CYS A 123 6.81 16.27 -7.73
C CYS A 123 6.19 14.95 -7.21
N ILE A 124 5.01 15.01 -6.60
CA ILE A 124 4.31 13.80 -6.12
C ILE A 124 3.90 12.87 -7.27
N ARG A 125 3.37 13.42 -8.36
CA ARG A 125 3.00 12.61 -9.55
C ARG A 125 4.21 11.93 -10.17
N ASN A 126 5.35 12.61 -10.15
CA ASN A 126 6.63 12.07 -10.61
C ASN A 126 7.37 11.29 -9.50
N LYS A 127 6.64 10.77 -8.50
CA LYS A 127 7.19 9.88 -7.46
C LYS A 127 8.40 10.46 -6.73
N LEU A 128 8.36 11.76 -6.45
CA LEU A 128 9.42 12.53 -5.77
C LEU A 128 10.74 12.63 -6.54
N LYS A 129 10.77 12.25 -7.82
CA LYS A 129 11.94 12.40 -8.70
C LYS A 129 11.90 13.74 -9.44
N GLY A 130 13.05 14.37 -9.62
CA GLY A 130 13.20 15.59 -10.43
C GLY A 130 12.39 16.78 -9.91
N CYS A 131 12.23 16.90 -8.59
CA CYS A 131 11.46 17.98 -8.00
C CYS A 131 12.20 19.32 -8.10
N VAL A 132 11.50 20.37 -8.54
CA VAL A 132 12.07 21.73 -8.68
C VAL A 132 12.65 22.26 -7.36
N ARG A 133 12.03 21.87 -6.23
CA ARG A 133 12.53 22.11 -4.88
C ARG A 133 12.46 20.81 -4.11
N GLU A 134 13.43 20.61 -3.24
CA GLU A 134 13.45 19.46 -2.34
C GLU A 134 12.20 19.48 -1.43
N PRO A 135 11.47 18.36 -1.30
CA PRO A 135 10.30 18.29 -0.43
C PRO A 135 10.66 18.60 1.02
N ARG A 136 9.89 19.49 1.65
CA ARG A 136 9.99 19.73 3.09
C ARG A 136 8.97 18.88 3.82
N ILE A 137 9.36 18.32 4.94
CA ILE A 137 8.52 17.43 5.75
C ILE A 137 8.45 18.01 7.15
N ARG A 138 7.25 18.22 7.67
CA ARG A 138 7.03 18.84 8.98
C ARG A 138 6.40 17.84 9.94
N SER A 139 6.96 17.75 11.15
CA SER A 139 6.27 17.21 12.32
C SER A 139 5.68 18.36 13.14
N ALA A 140 5.14 18.05 14.32
CA ALA A 140 4.66 19.07 15.26
C ALA A 140 5.77 20.02 15.75
N GLU A 141 7.02 19.52 15.85
CA GLU A 141 8.13 20.21 16.51
C GLU A 141 9.31 20.51 15.57
N GLU A 142 9.47 19.72 14.51
CA GLU A 142 10.67 19.75 13.68
C GLU A 142 10.35 19.76 12.18
N THR A 143 11.32 20.21 11.39
CA THR A 143 11.25 20.21 9.93
C THR A 143 12.43 19.43 9.34
N PHE A 144 12.13 18.55 8.40
CA PHE A 144 13.08 17.65 7.77
C PHE A 144 13.01 17.79 6.24
N ASN A 145 14.05 17.36 5.56
CA ASN A 145 13.93 16.84 4.20
C ASN A 145 13.77 15.31 4.23
N LEU A 146 13.59 14.66 3.07
CA LEU A 146 13.43 13.20 2.99
C LEU A 146 14.57 12.43 3.67
N CYS A 147 15.81 12.85 3.41
CA CYS A 147 17.00 12.23 3.97
C CYS A 147 17.13 12.45 5.49
N GLY A 148 16.83 13.65 5.96
CA GLY A 148 16.87 14.03 7.38
C GLY A 148 15.81 13.27 8.18
N LEU A 149 14.60 13.12 7.63
CA LEU A 149 13.55 12.32 8.26
C LEU A 149 13.97 10.85 8.36
N CYS A 150 14.49 10.30 7.27
CA CYS A 150 15.02 8.94 7.23
C CYS A 150 16.03 8.68 8.37
N LYS A 151 17.03 9.56 8.53
CA LYS A 151 18.04 9.46 9.60
C LYS A 151 17.44 9.61 10.99
N HIS A 152 16.51 10.55 11.16
CA HIS A 152 15.82 10.76 12.44
C HIS A 152 15.03 9.51 12.86
N LEU A 153 14.29 8.90 11.93
CA LEU A 153 13.52 7.67 12.19
C LEU A 153 14.43 6.47 12.51
N HIS A 154 15.58 6.35 11.84
CA HIS A 154 16.61 5.35 12.19
C HIS A 154 17.08 5.52 13.63
N ALA A 155 17.47 6.74 14.02
CA ALA A 155 17.92 7.03 15.38
C ALA A 155 16.82 6.77 16.42
N MET A 156 15.55 7.03 16.09
CA MET A 156 14.43 6.71 16.99
C MET A 156 14.22 5.21 17.17
N ARG A 157 14.41 4.39 16.13
CA ARG A 157 14.33 2.93 16.23
C ARG A 157 15.44 2.37 17.12
N GLU A 158 16.67 2.82 16.93
CA GLU A 158 17.82 2.38 17.73
C GLU A 158 17.65 2.68 19.23
N ARG A 159 16.89 3.71 19.60
CA ARG A 159 16.59 4.05 21.01
C ARG A 159 15.44 3.23 21.61
N LYS A 160 14.60 2.60 20.78
CA LYS A 160 13.45 1.78 21.21
C LYS A 160 13.79 0.29 21.33
N VAL A 161 14.93 -0.12 20.78
CA VAL A 161 15.54 -1.46 20.95
C VAL A 161 16.41 -1.45 22.19
#